data_AF-A0A6I5F754-F1
#
_entry.id   AF-A0A6I5F754-F1
#
_cell.length_a   1.000
_cell.length_b   1.000
_cell.length_c   1.000
_cell.angle_alpha   90.00
_cell.angle_beta   90.00
_cell.angle_gamma   90.00
#
_symmetry.space_group_name_H-M   'P 1'
#
loop_
_entity.id
_entity.type
_entity.pdbx_description
1 polymer ?
#
loop_
_entity_poly.entity_id
_entity_poly.type
_entity_poly.pdbx_seq_one_letter_code
_entity_poly.pdbx_strand_id
1 'polypeptide(L)'
;MPRSRQSALFALIAAAALALTGCADPAEPGASTTEKSGAGKGDTPTTDVVSQVKKDEAAAKLLPEEVRKAGTLRIAAATGSPPGAFYEKDGTTLSGADIDFADAVAKVLGIELKREVASFEAILPALGSGKYDLGTGNFGVTDVRRKTIDFVTYINDGQGFAVRDDSELKRVTDLTDLCGLNVATGAGTTFEVTLQENLPRCAEKGKKPYEVKTYADPAAVWLSLKQGRTDVNMSTINGLRYAVSQQDGVRFLDEYKRLDVGFAFKKGSPLTPAFQAAVNQLKKDGTYDRILTKWGTTESAIETSQISPPELKGPEPK
;
A
#
# COMPACT_ATOMS: atom_id res chain seq x y z
N MET A 1 -35.38 2.67 -72.75
CA MET A 1 -34.31 2.11 -73.60
C MET A 1 -33.46 1.18 -72.74
N PRO A 2 -33.32 -0.09 -73.13
CA PRO A 2 -32.66 -1.16 -72.37
C PRO A 2 -31.23 -1.41 -72.88
N ARG A 3 -30.56 -2.42 -72.27
CA ARG A 3 -29.32 -3.16 -72.66
C ARG A 3 -28.09 -2.75 -71.85
N SER A 4 -27.24 -3.66 -71.38
CA SER A 4 -27.28 -5.13 -71.33
C SER A 4 -26.18 -5.61 -70.38
N ARG A 5 -26.44 -6.76 -69.75
CA ARG A 5 -25.43 -7.67 -69.17
C ARG A 5 -24.37 -8.05 -70.20
N GLN A 6 -23.21 -8.51 -69.70
CA GLN A 6 -22.33 -9.61 -70.16
C GLN A 6 -20.90 -9.25 -69.73
N SER A 7 -19.98 -10.12 -69.31
CA SER A 7 -19.94 -11.53 -68.95
C SER A 7 -18.55 -11.75 -68.35
N ALA A 8 -18.40 -12.82 -67.57
CA ALA A 8 -17.16 -13.27 -66.96
C ALA A 8 -16.05 -13.61 -67.98
N LEU A 9 -14.79 -13.66 -67.50
CA LEU A 9 -13.90 -14.84 -67.51
C LEU A 9 -12.39 -14.52 -67.64
N PHE A 10 -11.62 -15.25 -66.82
CA PHE A 10 -10.21 -15.67 -66.92
C PHE A 10 -9.07 -14.63 -66.87
N ALA A 11 -8.23 -14.73 -65.84
CA ALA A 11 -6.96 -15.48 -65.96
C ALA A 11 -6.23 -15.58 -64.59
N LEU A 12 -5.89 -16.83 -64.22
CA LEU A 12 -4.93 -17.16 -63.17
C LEU A 12 -3.53 -16.63 -63.52
N ILE A 13 -2.82 -16.05 -62.55
CA ILE A 13 -1.37 -16.24 -62.43
C ILE A 13 -1.03 -16.38 -60.94
N ALA A 14 -0.77 -17.63 -60.53
CA ALA A 14 -0.02 -17.94 -59.33
C ALA A 14 1.47 -17.85 -59.67
N ALA A 15 2.25 -17.15 -58.85
CA ALA A 15 3.70 -17.26 -58.85
C ALA A 15 4.18 -17.23 -57.40
N ALA A 16 4.50 -18.43 -56.90
CA ALA A 16 5.23 -18.66 -55.66
C ALA A 16 6.73 -18.62 -55.94
N ALA A 17 7.49 -17.98 -55.05
CA ALA A 17 8.93 -18.23 -54.83
C ALA A 17 9.25 -17.80 -53.38
N LEU A 18 9.38 -18.76 -52.45
CA LEU A 18 10.65 -19.32 -51.92
C LEU A 18 11.45 -18.27 -51.12
N ALA A 19 11.31 -18.26 -49.80
CA ALA A 19 12.07 -19.05 -48.81
C ALA A 19 13.45 -18.45 -48.47
N LEU A 20 13.55 -17.84 -47.29
CA LEU A 20 14.80 -17.81 -46.52
C LEU A 20 14.57 -18.55 -45.20
N THR A 21 15.00 -19.80 -45.19
CA THR A 21 15.32 -20.58 -44.00
C THR A 21 16.66 -20.09 -43.44
N GLY A 22 16.65 -19.50 -42.25
CA GLY A 22 17.83 -19.28 -41.42
C GLY A 22 17.82 -20.28 -40.26
N CYS A 23 18.88 -21.07 -40.15
CA CYS A 23 19.03 -22.25 -39.31
C CYS A 23 18.76 -22.03 -37.82
N ALA A 24 18.11 -23.01 -37.21
CA ALA A 24 18.16 -23.27 -35.77
C ALA A 24 19.14 -24.44 -35.53
N ASP A 25 20.09 -24.26 -34.61
CA ASP A 25 20.90 -25.34 -34.04
C ASP A 25 20.29 -25.81 -32.70
N PRO A 26 20.33 -27.11 -32.36
CA PRO A 26 19.72 -27.66 -31.15
C PRO A 26 20.72 -27.90 -29.98
N ALA A 27 20.17 -27.90 -28.75
CA ALA A 27 20.75 -28.24 -27.43
C ALA A 27 21.51 -27.09 -26.72
N GLU A 28 21.30 -26.70 -25.45
CA GLU A 28 20.90 -27.38 -24.19
C GLU A 28 20.16 -26.42 -23.21
N PRO A 29 19.54 -26.89 -22.11
CA PRO A 29 18.61 -26.12 -21.28
C PRO A 29 19.33 -25.21 -20.27
N GLY A 30 19.33 -23.90 -20.55
CA GLY A 30 19.81 -22.85 -19.63
C GLY A 30 18.66 -21.94 -19.20
N ALA A 31 18.44 -21.86 -17.90
CA ALA A 31 17.42 -21.04 -17.25
C ALA A 31 17.46 -19.56 -17.68
N SER A 32 16.31 -19.03 -18.11
CA SER A 32 15.99 -17.60 -18.04
C SER A 32 14.49 -17.40 -18.17
N THR A 33 13.74 -17.70 -17.11
CA THR A 33 12.45 -17.04 -16.89
C THR A 33 12.73 -15.65 -16.34
N THR A 34 13.03 -14.71 -17.23
CA THR A 34 12.90 -13.30 -16.89
C THR A 34 11.42 -12.94 -17.09
N GLU A 35 10.59 -13.24 -16.09
CA GLU A 35 9.26 -12.64 -16.02
C GLU A 35 9.45 -11.13 -15.89
N LYS A 36 9.17 -10.42 -16.99
CA LYS A 36 8.94 -8.97 -16.94
C LYS A 36 7.67 -8.72 -16.13
N SER A 37 7.79 -8.53 -14.82
CA SER A 37 6.78 -7.85 -14.03
C SER A 37 6.90 -6.34 -14.26
N GLY A 38 6.37 -5.89 -15.40
CA GLY A 38 6.18 -4.47 -15.66
C GLY A 38 4.70 -4.23 -15.89
N ALA A 39 3.93 -4.01 -14.82
CA ALA A 39 2.60 -3.45 -14.98
C ALA A 39 2.73 -2.11 -15.70
N GLY A 40 1.97 -1.91 -16.77
CA GLY A 40 1.90 -0.63 -17.45
C GLY A 40 1.35 0.45 -16.52
N LYS A 41 1.58 1.73 -16.85
CA LYS A 41 0.98 2.87 -16.15
C LYS A 41 -0.55 2.67 -16.12
N GLY A 42 -1.13 2.48 -14.94
CA GLY A 42 -2.57 2.28 -14.72
C GLY A 42 -3.05 0.83 -14.51
N ASP A 43 -2.16 -0.17 -14.50
CA ASP A 43 -2.50 -1.56 -14.22
C ASP A 43 -2.04 -2.03 -12.84
N THR A 44 -2.89 -2.79 -12.15
CA THR A 44 -2.57 -3.41 -10.86
C THR A 44 -1.75 -4.70 -11.08
N PRO A 45 -0.70 -4.95 -10.28
CA PRO A 45 -0.03 -6.24 -10.25
C PRO A 45 -0.97 -7.40 -9.88
N THR A 46 -1.03 -8.45 -10.71
CA THR A 46 -1.94 -9.60 -10.52
C THR A 46 -1.24 -10.88 -10.03
N THR A 47 0.06 -10.84 -9.77
CA THR A 47 0.83 -12.02 -9.33
C THR A 47 0.24 -12.59 -8.04
N ASP A 48 -0.04 -13.90 -8.04
CA ASP A 48 -0.49 -14.61 -6.84
C ASP A 48 0.70 -14.93 -5.94
N VAL A 49 0.72 -14.30 -4.78
CA VAL A 49 1.76 -14.46 -3.76
C VAL A 49 1.24 -15.16 -2.50
N VAL A 50 -0.06 -15.49 -2.44
CA VAL A 50 -0.73 -15.94 -1.21
C VAL A 50 -1.20 -17.40 -1.29
N SER A 51 -1.63 -17.91 -2.45
CA SER A 51 -2.26 -19.24 -2.53
C SER A 51 -1.37 -20.40 -2.07
N GLN A 52 -0.06 -20.26 -2.24
CA GLN A 52 0.92 -21.28 -1.89
C GLN A 52 1.36 -21.23 -0.43
N VAL A 53 0.96 -20.20 0.33
CA VAL A 53 1.28 -20.08 1.76
C VAL A 53 0.68 -21.27 2.51
N LYS A 54 1.52 -21.94 3.28
CA LYS A 54 1.14 -23.10 4.08
C LYS A 54 0.94 -22.70 5.53
N LYS A 55 0.05 -23.43 6.19
CA LYS A 55 -0.17 -23.31 7.63
C LYS A 55 1.13 -23.67 8.38
N ASP A 56 1.47 -22.87 9.37
CA ASP A 56 2.52 -23.18 10.34
C ASP A 56 1.87 -23.59 11.67
N GLU A 57 2.06 -24.85 12.06
CA GLU A 57 1.42 -25.40 13.26
C GLU A 57 1.93 -24.74 14.55
N ALA A 58 3.16 -24.22 14.57
CA ALA A 58 3.71 -23.55 15.75
C ALA A 58 3.06 -22.18 15.98
N ALA A 59 2.96 -21.35 14.93
CA ALA A 59 2.27 -20.07 14.96
C ALA A 59 0.77 -20.25 15.22
N ALA A 60 0.12 -21.23 14.56
CA ALA A 60 -1.30 -21.50 14.76
C ALA A 60 -1.62 -21.93 16.21
N LYS A 61 -0.73 -22.67 16.90
CA LYS A 61 -0.90 -23.06 18.31
C LYS A 61 -0.88 -21.88 19.30
N LEU A 62 -0.32 -20.74 18.92
CA LEU A 62 -0.33 -19.53 19.74
C LEU A 62 -1.69 -18.83 19.75
N LEU A 63 -2.60 -19.19 18.84
CA LEU A 63 -3.96 -18.66 18.86
C LEU A 63 -4.74 -19.17 20.07
N PRO A 64 -5.60 -18.34 20.67
CA PRO A 64 -6.56 -18.78 21.68
C PRO A 64 -7.38 -19.97 21.20
N GLU A 65 -7.76 -20.85 22.13
CA GLU A 65 -8.47 -22.09 21.80
C GLU A 65 -9.80 -21.84 21.10
N GLU A 66 -10.54 -20.83 21.55
CA GLU A 66 -11.80 -20.39 20.96
C GLU A 66 -11.63 -19.95 19.51
N VAL A 67 -10.52 -19.26 19.18
CA VAL A 67 -10.22 -18.83 17.82
C VAL A 67 -9.83 -20.03 16.95
N ARG A 68 -9.02 -20.96 17.47
CA ARG A 68 -8.68 -22.19 16.77
C ARG A 68 -9.90 -23.07 16.47
N LYS A 69 -10.86 -23.11 17.40
CA LYS A 69 -12.14 -23.84 17.22
C LYS A 69 -13.05 -23.14 16.22
N ALA A 70 -13.18 -21.81 16.30
CA ALA A 70 -14.01 -21.04 15.39
C ALA A 70 -13.43 -21.00 13.97
N GLY A 71 -12.10 -21.03 13.84
CA GLY A 71 -11.38 -20.97 12.57
C GLY A 71 -11.52 -19.64 11.84
N THR A 72 -12.04 -18.58 12.50
CA THR A 72 -12.35 -17.30 11.87
C THR A 72 -12.03 -16.12 12.78
N LEU A 73 -11.71 -14.96 12.18
CA LEU A 73 -11.58 -13.66 12.86
C LEU A 73 -12.25 -12.57 12.03
N ARG A 74 -12.81 -11.56 12.69
CA ARG A 74 -13.38 -10.36 12.07
C ARG A 74 -12.30 -9.31 11.91
N ILE A 75 -12.04 -8.88 10.67
CA ILE A 75 -11.07 -7.83 10.37
C ILE A 75 -11.76 -6.62 9.75
N ALA A 76 -11.37 -5.43 10.20
CA ALA A 76 -11.68 -4.21 9.47
C ALA A 76 -10.50 -3.77 8.61
N ALA A 77 -10.75 -3.43 7.35
CA ALA A 77 -9.75 -2.88 6.44
C ALA A 77 -10.12 -1.44 6.05
N ALA A 78 -9.21 -0.50 6.24
CA ALA A 78 -9.32 0.80 5.59
C ALA A 78 -8.81 0.68 4.15
N THR A 79 -9.56 1.24 3.21
CA THR A 79 -9.23 1.24 1.79
C THR A 79 -8.89 2.65 1.31
N GLY A 80 -8.03 2.74 0.30
CA GLY A 80 -7.67 3.97 -0.38
C GLY A 80 -7.20 3.67 -1.80
N SER A 81 -5.90 3.87 -2.06
CA SER A 81 -5.25 3.61 -3.34
C SER A 81 -4.11 2.61 -3.19
N PRO A 82 -3.64 1.98 -4.29
CA PRO A 82 -2.44 1.18 -4.23
C PRO A 82 -1.22 2.01 -3.76
N PRO A 83 -0.20 1.36 -3.16
CA PRO A 83 -0.08 -0.08 -2.96
C PRO A 83 -0.78 -0.59 -1.69
N GLY A 84 -1.43 0.27 -0.89
CA GLY A 84 -2.25 -0.15 0.24
C GLY A 84 -3.53 -0.87 -0.21
N ALA A 85 -4.44 -1.19 0.71
CA ALA A 85 -5.74 -1.78 0.33
C ALA A 85 -6.58 -0.83 -0.54
N PHE A 86 -7.19 -1.33 -1.60
CA PHE A 86 -8.08 -0.59 -2.50
C PHE A 86 -9.07 -1.53 -3.20
N TYR A 87 -10.11 -0.96 -3.82
CA TYR A 87 -10.99 -1.70 -4.72
C TYR A 87 -10.45 -1.68 -6.14
N GLU A 88 -10.42 -2.83 -6.79
CA GLU A 88 -10.13 -2.94 -8.22
C GLU A 88 -11.18 -2.22 -9.07
N LYS A 89 -10.93 -2.14 -10.39
CA LYS A 89 -11.80 -1.47 -11.36
C LYS A 89 -13.26 -2.01 -11.38
N ASP A 90 -13.49 -3.23 -10.89
CA ASP A 90 -14.83 -3.82 -10.77
C ASP A 90 -15.64 -3.26 -9.58
N GLY A 91 -15.02 -2.50 -8.67
CA GLY A 91 -15.65 -1.90 -7.50
C GLY A 91 -15.99 -2.87 -6.37
N THR A 92 -15.59 -4.15 -6.47
CA THR A 92 -15.95 -5.20 -5.51
C THR A 92 -14.75 -6.01 -5.01
N THR A 93 -13.75 -6.24 -5.86
CA THR A 93 -12.56 -7.02 -5.51
C THR A 93 -11.61 -6.14 -4.72
N LEU A 94 -11.23 -6.57 -3.51
CA LEU A 94 -10.21 -5.91 -2.70
C LEU A 94 -8.82 -6.47 -3.02
N SER A 95 -7.88 -5.56 -3.27
CA SER A 95 -6.48 -5.85 -3.53
C SER A 95 -5.57 -4.88 -2.78
N GLY A 96 -4.28 -5.17 -2.74
CA GLY A 96 -3.27 -4.31 -2.10
C GLY A 96 -2.35 -5.09 -1.16
N ALA A 97 -1.25 -4.46 -0.77
CA ALA A 97 -0.27 -5.05 0.15
C ALA A 97 -0.89 -5.38 1.51
N ASP A 98 -1.75 -4.51 2.04
CA ASP A 98 -2.46 -4.76 3.30
C ASP A 98 -3.37 -6.00 3.24
N ILE A 99 -3.97 -6.27 2.07
CA ILE A 99 -4.82 -7.44 1.81
C ILE A 99 -3.95 -8.69 1.71
N ASP A 100 -2.90 -8.65 0.88
CA ASP A 100 -1.97 -9.78 0.68
C ASP A 100 -1.30 -10.17 2.00
N PHE A 101 -0.85 -9.21 2.82
CA PHE A 101 -0.27 -9.50 4.13
C PHE A 101 -1.29 -10.12 5.10
N ALA A 102 -2.51 -9.56 5.18
CA ALA A 102 -3.55 -10.09 6.06
C ALA A 102 -3.93 -11.53 5.67
N ASP A 103 -4.12 -11.78 4.38
CA ASP A 103 -4.53 -13.09 3.87
C ASP A 103 -3.38 -14.12 4.00
N ALA A 104 -2.13 -13.72 3.75
CA ALA A 104 -0.98 -14.59 3.97
C ALA A 104 -0.81 -14.96 5.46
N VAL A 105 -0.97 -14.00 6.38
CA VAL A 105 -0.95 -14.29 7.83
C VAL A 105 -2.08 -15.25 8.21
N ALA A 106 -3.28 -15.04 7.68
CA ALA A 106 -4.41 -15.94 7.92
C ALA A 106 -4.15 -17.37 7.42
N LYS A 107 -3.50 -17.53 6.24
CA LYS A 107 -3.06 -18.83 5.73
C LYS A 107 -2.05 -19.51 6.63
N VAL A 108 -1.05 -18.78 7.13
CA VAL A 108 -0.07 -19.32 8.10
C VAL A 108 -0.76 -19.79 9.37
N LEU A 109 -1.73 -19.02 9.85
CA LEU A 109 -2.47 -19.33 11.08
C LEU A 109 -3.57 -20.39 10.90
N GLY A 110 -3.93 -20.72 9.65
CA GLY A 110 -5.00 -21.67 9.34
C GLY A 110 -6.39 -21.17 9.72
N ILE A 111 -6.64 -19.86 9.57
CA ILE A 111 -7.93 -19.21 9.87
C ILE A 111 -8.47 -18.47 8.65
N GLU A 112 -9.76 -18.15 8.65
CA GLU A 112 -10.41 -17.27 7.69
C GLU A 112 -10.63 -15.86 8.25
N LEU A 113 -10.40 -14.84 7.44
CA LEU A 113 -10.70 -13.45 7.80
C LEU A 113 -12.07 -13.04 7.26
N LYS A 114 -13.02 -12.76 8.14
CA LYS A 114 -14.30 -12.12 7.82
C LYS A 114 -14.06 -10.61 7.73
N ARG A 115 -13.79 -10.14 6.52
CA ARG A 115 -13.37 -8.76 6.25
C ARG A 115 -14.55 -7.83 6.02
N GLU A 116 -14.53 -6.68 6.69
CA GLU A 116 -15.40 -5.54 6.43
C GLU A 116 -14.54 -4.31 6.11
N VAL A 117 -14.99 -3.49 5.16
CA VAL A 117 -14.37 -2.19 4.90
C VAL A 117 -14.99 -1.14 5.83
N ALA A 118 -14.15 -0.33 6.45
CA ALA A 118 -14.56 0.77 7.31
C ALA A 118 -13.65 1.98 7.08
N SER A 119 -14.12 3.18 7.45
CA SER A 119 -13.29 4.37 7.37
C SER A 119 -12.11 4.28 8.34
N PHE A 120 -10.96 4.86 7.95
CA PHE A 120 -9.71 4.73 8.68
C PHE A 120 -9.83 5.18 10.15
N GLU A 121 -10.50 6.30 10.37
CA GLU A 121 -10.75 6.89 11.68
C GLU A 121 -11.70 6.07 12.57
N ALA A 122 -12.52 5.20 11.99
CA ALA A 122 -13.48 4.38 12.72
C ALA A 122 -12.92 3.03 13.20
N ILE A 123 -11.85 2.53 12.58
CA ILE A 123 -11.33 1.18 12.85
C ILE A 123 -10.75 1.05 14.25
N LEU A 124 -9.81 1.92 14.65
CA LEU A 124 -9.17 1.80 15.97
C LEU A 124 -10.18 1.92 17.13
N PRO A 125 -11.15 2.85 17.11
CA PRO A 125 -12.23 2.87 18.11
C PRO A 125 -13.06 1.58 18.13
N ALA A 126 -13.36 1.00 16.95
CA ALA A 126 -14.18 -0.20 16.84
C ALA A 126 -13.51 -1.45 17.46
N LEU A 127 -12.17 -1.52 17.48
CA LEU A 127 -11.43 -2.56 18.21
C LEU A 127 -11.70 -2.52 19.71
N GLY A 128 -11.78 -1.32 20.30
CA GLY A 128 -12.08 -1.12 21.71
C GLY A 128 -13.44 -1.71 22.10
N SER A 129 -14.44 -1.55 21.24
CA SER A 129 -15.80 -2.08 21.40
C SER A 129 -15.94 -3.60 21.17
N GLY A 130 -14.94 -4.24 20.57
CA GLY A 130 -15.01 -5.66 20.19
C GLY A 130 -15.83 -5.94 18.93
N LYS A 131 -16.16 -4.91 18.12
CA LYS A 131 -16.80 -5.10 16.81
C LYS A 131 -15.91 -5.91 15.86
N TYR A 132 -14.61 -5.64 15.89
CA TYR A 132 -13.58 -6.35 15.12
C TYR A 132 -12.52 -6.91 16.05
N ASP A 133 -11.89 -8.01 15.63
CA ASP A 133 -10.81 -8.65 16.38
C ASP A 133 -9.45 -8.03 16.03
N LEU A 134 -9.32 -7.51 14.80
CA LEU A 134 -8.16 -6.79 14.30
C LEU A 134 -8.50 -5.78 13.19
N GLY A 135 -7.56 -4.86 12.92
CA GLY A 135 -7.66 -3.86 11.86
C GLY A 135 -6.40 -3.78 10.99
N THR A 136 -6.58 -3.43 9.71
CA THR A 136 -5.50 -3.16 8.75
C THR A 136 -5.79 -1.90 7.93
N GLY A 137 -4.74 -1.31 7.33
CA GLY A 137 -4.85 -0.08 6.53
C GLY A 137 -3.75 0.93 6.82
N ASN A 138 -2.50 0.47 6.87
CA ASN A 138 -1.33 1.32 7.14
C ASN A 138 -1.39 2.07 8.49
N PHE A 139 -1.78 1.40 9.57
CA PHE A 139 -1.76 2.01 10.90
C PHE A 139 -0.33 2.17 11.43
N GLY A 140 0.18 3.40 11.34
CA GLY A 140 1.44 3.77 11.99
C GLY A 140 1.41 3.54 13.50
N VAL A 141 2.47 2.91 14.01
CA VAL A 141 2.72 2.60 15.42
C VAL A 141 3.27 3.85 16.10
N THR A 142 2.42 4.54 16.88
CA THR A 142 2.80 5.73 17.64
C THR A 142 2.64 5.51 19.14
N ASP A 143 3.38 6.26 19.94
CA ASP A 143 3.31 6.15 21.41
C ASP A 143 1.91 6.51 21.93
N VAL A 144 1.20 7.42 21.27
CA VAL A 144 -0.19 7.75 21.60
C VAL A 144 -1.12 6.57 21.34
N ARG A 145 -1.04 5.95 20.15
CA ARG A 145 -1.91 4.81 19.79
C ARG A 145 -1.63 3.59 20.65
N ARG A 146 -0.36 3.33 20.98
CA ARG A 146 0.06 2.18 21.80
C ARG A 146 -0.50 2.19 23.23
N LYS A 147 -1.02 3.33 23.71
CA LYS A 147 -1.72 3.41 25.01
C LYS A 147 -3.02 2.62 25.03
N THR A 148 -3.71 2.50 23.88
CA THR A 148 -5.04 1.88 23.79
C THR A 148 -5.13 0.76 22.76
N ILE A 149 -4.11 0.59 21.93
CA ILE A 149 -4.02 -0.37 20.84
C ILE A 149 -2.73 -1.16 20.97
N ASP A 150 -2.76 -2.45 20.61
CA ASP A 150 -1.55 -3.22 20.35
C ASP A 150 -1.34 -3.40 18.86
N PHE A 151 -0.07 -3.50 18.45
CA PHE A 151 0.33 -3.63 17.06
C PHE A 151 1.18 -4.88 16.84
N VAL A 152 1.07 -5.48 15.66
CA VAL A 152 2.05 -6.42 15.13
C VAL A 152 2.61 -5.85 13.83
N THR A 153 3.89 -5.50 13.81
CA THR A 153 4.48 -4.79 12.66
C THR A 153 4.63 -5.68 11.44
N TYR A 154 4.38 -5.13 10.25
CA TYR A 154 4.60 -5.82 8.97
C TYR A 154 5.38 -4.98 7.95
N ILE A 155 5.39 -3.66 8.02
CA ILE A 155 6.25 -2.80 7.19
C ILE A 155 6.71 -1.58 7.96
N ASN A 156 7.71 -0.89 7.41
CA ASN A 156 8.14 0.43 7.82
C ASN A 156 7.84 1.39 6.66
N ASP A 157 6.88 2.29 6.78
CA ASP A 157 6.42 3.13 5.65
C ASP A 157 6.65 4.60 5.94
N GLY A 158 5.95 5.15 6.94
CA GLY A 158 6.15 6.51 7.39
C GLY A 158 5.37 7.56 6.61
N GLN A 159 5.92 8.77 6.60
CA GLN A 159 5.29 10.00 6.11
C GLN A 159 6.25 10.69 5.15
N GLY A 160 5.72 11.22 4.04
CA GLY A 160 6.46 12.02 3.08
C GLY A 160 5.58 13.08 2.44
N PHE A 161 6.13 13.75 1.42
CA PHE A 161 5.48 14.83 0.71
C PHE A 161 5.44 14.61 -0.79
N ALA A 162 4.37 15.08 -1.44
CA ALA A 162 4.30 15.27 -2.87
C ALA A 162 3.79 16.67 -3.21
N VAL A 163 4.20 17.16 -4.37
CA VAL A 163 3.86 18.49 -4.88
C VAL A 163 3.52 18.42 -6.37
N ARG A 164 2.96 19.49 -6.92
CA ARG A 164 2.87 19.65 -8.37
C ARG A 164 4.27 19.76 -8.99
N ASP A 165 4.41 19.38 -10.25
CA ASP A 165 5.67 19.50 -10.99
C ASP A 165 6.14 20.96 -11.10
N ASP A 166 5.19 21.88 -11.24
CA ASP A 166 5.42 23.33 -11.31
C ASP A 166 5.71 23.98 -9.95
N SER A 167 5.78 23.20 -8.87
CA SER A 167 6.05 23.75 -7.54
C SER A 167 7.48 24.29 -7.42
N GLU A 168 7.58 25.51 -6.90
CA GLU A 168 8.85 26.12 -6.50
C GLU A 168 9.46 25.48 -5.25
N LEU A 169 8.67 24.72 -4.47
CA LEU A 169 9.16 24.00 -3.30
C LEU A 169 10.04 22.81 -3.75
N LYS A 170 11.36 22.99 -3.67
CA LYS A 170 12.33 21.97 -4.13
C LYS A 170 12.68 20.93 -3.08
N ARG A 171 12.51 21.24 -1.79
CA ARG A 171 12.82 20.34 -0.69
C ARG A 171 12.00 20.66 0.56
N VAL A 172 11.71 19.64 1.37
CA VAL A 172 11.23 19.77 2.75
C VAL A 172 12.11 18.91 3.65
N THR A 173 12.80 19.55 4.59
CA THR A 173 13.64 18.87 5.60
C THR A 173 13.08 19.05 7.01
N ASP A 174 12.26 20.07 7.22
CA ASP A 174 11.55 20.32 8.47
C ASP A 174 10.15 20.89 8.18
N LEU A 175 9.19 20.70 9.09
CA LEU A 175 7.83 21.21 8.89
C LEU A 175 7.76 22.75 8.81
N THR A 176 8.77 23.47 9.30
CA THR A 176 8.86 24.92 9.13
C THR A 176 9.18 25.37 7.69
N ASP A 177 9.60 24.44 6.82
CA ASP A 177 9.72 24.68 5.38
C ASP A 177 8.34 24.84 4.71
N LEU A 178 7.28 24.34 5.35
CA LEU A 178 5.91 24.43 4.86
C LEU A 178 5.22 25.75 5.22
N CYS A 179 5.78 26.56 6.14
CA CYS A 179 5.13 27.76 6.66
C CYS A 179 4.61 28.68 5.54
N GLY A 180 3.34 29.07 5.64
CA GLY A 180 2.65 29.92 4.67
C GLY A 180 2.00 29.17 3.50
N LEU A 181 2.23 27.86 3.36
CA LEU A 181 1.62 27.01 2.34
C LEU A 181 0.32 26.36 2.82
N ASN A 182 -0.45 25.82 1.87
CA ASN A 182 -1.60 24.96 2.13
C ASN A 182 -1.18 23.49 2.02
N VAL A 183 -1.33 22.72 3.10
CA VAL A 183 -0.90 21.31 3.18
C VAL A 183 -2.14 20.41 3.27
N ALA A 184 -2.32 19.54 2.28
CA ALA A 184 -3.37 18.53 2.26
C ALA A 184 -2.95 17.26 3.01
N THR A 185 -3.87 16.63 3.74
CA THR A 185 -3.66 15.29 4.31
C THR A 185 -4.97 14.57 4.61
N GLY A 186 -4.88 13.31 5.03
CA GLY A 186 -6.02 12.45 5.38
C GLY A 186 -6.53 12.67 6.81
N ALA A 187 -7.84 12.58 7.01
CA ALA A 187 -8.49 12.71 8.32
C ALA A 187 -8.13 11.59 9.30
N GLY A 188 -7.91 11.94 10.57
CA GLY A 188 -7.61 10.98 11.65
C GLY A 188 -6.25 10.31 11.54
N THR A 189 -5.41 10.76 10.60
CA THR A 189 -4.08 10.21 10.36
C THR A 189 -3.04 10.77 11.32
N THR A 190 -1.91 10.08 11.44
CA THR A 190 -0.76 10.62 12.17
C THR A 190 -0.16 11.85 11.48
N PHE A 191 -0.41 12.02 10.17
CA PHE A 191 0.02 13.18 9.39
C PHE A 191 -0.73 14.44 9.84
N GLU A 192 -2.05 14.35 9.98
CA GLU A 192 -2.89 15.44 10.47
C GLU A 192 -2.43 15.92 11.85
N VAL A 193 -2.26 14.98 12.79
CA VAL A 193 -1.79 15.29 14.15
C VAL A 193 -0.40 15.92 14.10
N THR A 194 0.53 15.34 13.33
CA THR A 194 1.90 15.84 13.18
C THR A 194 1.92 17.28 12.66
N LEU A 195 1.11 17.59 11.64
CA LEU A 195 0.99 18.93 11.09
C LEU A 195 0.37 19.90 12.11
N GLN A 196 -0.73 19.51 12.76
CA GLN A 196 -1.42 20.38 13.72
C GLN A 196 -0.55 20.73 14.93
N GLU A 197 0.15 19.75 15.50
CA GLU A 197 1.02 19.95 16.67
C GLU A 197 2.24 20.84 16.36
N ASN A 198 2.66 20.91 15.09
CA ASN A 198 3.84 21.67 14.66
C ASN A 198 3.52 23.07 14.11
N LEU A 199 2.25 23.48 14.01
CA LEU A 199 1.86 24.83 13.57
C LEU A 199 2.56 25.97 14.33
N PRO A 200 2.73 25.93 15.66
CA PRO A 200 3.38 27.00 16.41
C PRO A 200 4.85 27.26 16.02
N ARG A 201 5.55 26.25 15.48
CA ARG A 201 6.97 26.36 15.10
C ARG A 201 7.23 27.38 13.99
N CYS A 202 6.21 27.69 13.18
CA CYS A 202 6.33 28.77 12.18
C CYS A 202 6.52 30.14 12.82
N ALA A 203 5.86 30.40 13.96
CA ALA A 203 5.97 31.67 14.67
C ALA A 203 7.38 31.87 15.26
N GLU A 204 8.02 30.78 15.73
CA GLU A 204 9.41 30.80 16.20
C GLU A 204 10.41 31.20 15.10
N LYS A 205 10.03 31.01 13.84
CA LYS A 205 10.80 31.44 12.65
C LYS A 205 10.33 32.79 12.09
N GLY A 206 9.39 33.48 12.75
CA GLY A 206 8.82 34.74 12.27
C GLY A 206 7.98 34.60 10.99
N LYS A 207 7.47 33.41 10.68
CA LYS A 207 6.67 33.11 9.48
C LYS A 207 5.20 32.89 9.83
N LYS A 208 4.30 33.13 8.86
CA LYS A 208 2.89 32.72 8.96
C LYS A 208 2.81 31.19 9.04
N PRO A 209 1.98 30.60 9.93
CA PRO A 209 1.71 29.16 9.91
C PRO A 209 1.19 28.69 8.55
N TYR A 210 1.48 27.44 8.20
CA TYR A 210 0.78 26.77 7.10
C TYR A 210 -0.67 26.47 7.48
N GLU A 211 -1.51 26.19 6.48
CA GLU A 211 -2.88 25.76 6.69
C GLU A 211 -3.04 24.27 6.40
N VAL A 212 -3.58 23.50 7.34
CA VAL A 212 -3.87 22.07 7.16
C VAL A 212 -5.25 21.91 6.54
N LYS A 213 -5.34 21.25 5.39
CA LYS A 213 -6.59 20.89 4.71
C LYS A 213 -6.77 19.37 4.81
N THR A 214 -7.74 18.95 5.61
CA THR A 214 -8.00 17.55 5.89
C THR A 214 -9.11 17.00 5.00
N TYR A 215 -8.92 15.80 4.44
CA TYR A 215 -9.91 15.10 3.61
C TYR A 215 -10.10 13.67 4.10
N ALA A 216 -11.34 13.17 4.07
CA ALA A 216 -11.62 11.76 4.35
C ALA A 216 -11.31 10.84 3.15
N ASP A 217 -11.50 11.35 1.93
CA ASP A 217 -11.25 10.63 0.68
C ASP A 217 -9.84 10.93 0.13
N PRO A 218 -8.96 9.92 -0.03
CA PRO A 218 -7.64 10.09 -0.66
C PRO A 218 -7.68 10.69 -2.07
N ALA A 219 -8.71 10.41 -2.87
CA ALA A 219 -8.83 10.98 -4.21
C ALA A 219 -9.04 12.51 -4.15
N ALA A 220 -9.77 12.99 -3.14
CA ALA A 220 -9.97 14.42 -2.93
C ALA A 220 -8.68 15.16 -2.54
N VAL A 221 -7.77 14.51 -1.81
CA VAL A 221 -6.43 15.05 -1.47
C VAL A 221 -5.64 15.34 -2.76
N TRP A 222 -5.55 14.36 -3.66
CA TRP A 222 -4.82 14.50 -4.92
C TRP A 222 -5.46 15.52 -5.86
N LEU A 223 -6.80 15.53 -5.93
CA LEU A 223 -7.53 16.52 -6.72
C LEU A 223 -7.26 17.95 -6.23
N SER A 224 -7.24 18.17 -4.91
CA SER A 224 -6.92 19.46 -4.31
C SER A 224 -5.52 19.94 -4.71
N LEU A 225 -4.52 19.06 -4.65
CA LEU A 225 -3.14 19.37 -5.04
C LEU A 225 -3.05 19.78 -6.51
N LYS A 226 -3.66 18.99 -7.41
CA LYS A 226 -3.65 19.22 -8.86
C LYS A 226 -4.38 20.50 -9.26
N GLN A 227 -5.45 20.86 -8.53
CA GLN A 227 -6.22 22.09 -8.78
C GLN A 227 -5.57 23.36 -8.19
N GLY A 228 -4.43 23.25 -7.52
CA GLY A 228 -3.79 24.40 -6.88
C GLY A 228 -4.48 24.87 -5.60
N ARG A 229 -5.44 24.12 -5.06
CA ARG A 229 -6.11 24.44 -3.79
C ARG A 229 -5.22 24.16 -2.59
N THR A 230 -4.32 23.20 -2.74
CA THR A 230 -3.24 22.89 -1.79
C THR A 230 -1.91 22.86 -2.53
N ASP A 231 -0.84 23.20 -1.83
CA ASP A 231 0.51 23.31 -2.38
C ASP A 231 1.32 22.02 -2.20
N VAL A 232 1.04 21.31 -1.10
CA VAL A 232 1.74 20.08 -0.69
C VAL A 232 0.70 19.04 -0.25
N ASN A 233 0.95 17.77 -0.57
CA ASN A 233 0.24 16.62 0.01
C ASN A 233 1.19 15.88 0.96
N MET A 234 0.80 15.70 2.21
CA MET A 234 1.49 14.84 3.16
C MET A 234 0.74 13.51 3.34
N SER A 235 1.40 12.40 3.03
CA SER A 235 0.80 11.06 3.08
C SER A 235 1.86 9.96 3.27
N THR A 236 1.48 8.69 3.13
CA THR A 236 2.40 7.54 3.24
C THR A 236 3.45 7.57 2.13
N ILE A 237 4.68 7.13 2.42
CA ILE A 237 5.78 7.17 1.45
C ILE A 237 5.47 6.27 0.26
N ASN A 238 5.04 5.03 0.52
CA ASN A 238 4.66 4.09 -0.53
C ASN A 238 3.46 4.58 -1.37
N GLY A 239 2.44 5.16 -0.73
CA GLY A 239 1.27 5.70 -1.41
C GLY A 239 1.62 6.88 -2.31
N LEU A 240 2.46 7.80 -1.83
CA LEU A 240 2.93 8.94 -2.63
C LEU A 240 3.76 8.48 -3.83
N ARG A 241 4.76 7.61 -3.61
CA ARG A 241 5.63 7.10 -4.69
C ARG A 241 4.83 6.36 -5.76
N TYR A 242 3.89 5.52 -5.35
CA TYR A 242 2.99 4.85 -6.31
C TYR A 242 2.14 5.88 -7.05
N ALA A 243 1.41 6.74 -6.35
CA ALA A 243 0.48 7.67 -6.98
C ALA A 243 1.15 8.58 -8.01
N VAL A 244 2.34 9.12 -7.73
CA VAL A 244 3.07 9.96 -8.69
C VAL A 244 3.61 9.17 -9.89
N SER A 245 3.88 7.88 -9.74
CA SER A 245 4.24 7.02 -10.89
C SER A 245 3.06 6.77 -11.83
N GLN A 246 1.83 6.87 -11.33
CA GLN A 246 0.61 6.56 -12.08
C GLN A 246 -0.01 7.79 -12.77
N GLN A 247 0.46 9.00 -12.49
CA GLN A 247 -0.19 10.22 -12.98
C GLN A 247 0.82 11.34 -13.27
N ASP A 248 0.50 12.20 -14.21
CA ASP A 248 1.34 13.34 -14.57
C ASP A 248 0.96 14.61 -13.78
N GLY A 249 1.86 15.60 -13.78
CA GLY A 249 1.66 16.92 -13.17
C GLY A 249 1.99 16.99 -11.67
N VAL A 250 2.50 15.90 -11.09
CA VAL A 250 2.90 15.80 -9.69
C VAL A 250 4.15 14.95 -9.55
N ARG A 251 4.92 15.24 -8.50
CA ARG A 251 6.15 14.52 -8.16
C ARG A 251 6.25 14.27 -6.66
N PHE A 252 6.92 13.17 -6.31
CA PHE A 252 7.39 12.93 -4.96
C PHE A 252 8.42 14.01 -4.59
N LEU A 253 8.38 14.50 -3.36
CA LEU A 253 9.27 15.55 -2.89
C LEU A 253 10.34 14.99 -1.95
N ASP A 254 9.96 14.68 -0.71
CA ASP A 254 10.88 14.16 0.31
C ASP A 254 10.15 13.21 1.27
N GLU A 255 10.92 12.32 1.89
CA GLU A 255 10.49 11.63 3.10
C GLU A 255 10.63 12.55 4.30
N TYR A 256 9.67 12.48 5.22
CA TYR A 256 9.71 13.26 6.47
C TYR A 256 10.12 12.40 7.65
N LYS A 257 9.41 11.29 7.86
CA LYS A 257 9.59 10.44 9.03
C LYS A 257 9.19 9.00 8.73
N ARG A 258 10.06 8.05 9.01
CA ARG A 258 9.74 6.62 8.98
C ARG A 258 9.03 6.19 10.25
N LEU A 259 8.05 5.30 10.11
CA LEU A 259 7.25 4.74 11.19
C LEU A 259 6.98 3.27 10.89
N ASP A 260 7.04 2.45 11.92
CA ASP A 260 6.52 1.09 11.83
C ASP A 260 5.01 1.12 11.61
N VAL A 261 4.54 0.16 10.84
CA VAL A 261 3.13 -0.04 10.51
C VAL A 261 2.76 -1.45 10.92
N GLY A 262 1.60 -1.61 11.56
CA GLY A 262 1.18 -2.90 12.07
C GLY A 262 -0.31 -3.19 11.95
N PHE A 263 -0.63 -4.48 12.01
CA PHE A 263 -1.98 -4.94 12.29
C PHE A 263 -2.39 -4.41 13.67
N ALA A 264 -3.53 -3.74 13.75
CA ALA A 264 -4.03 -3.14 14.97
C ALA A 264 -4.93 -4.11 15.73
N PHE A 265 -4.76 -4.21 17.03
CA PHE A 265 -5.55 -5.04 17.92
C PHE A 265 -5.99 -4.24 19.14
N LYS A 266 -7.06 -4.68 19.80
CA LYS A 266 -7.38 -4.18 21.15
C LYS A 266 -6.16 -4.37 22.07
N LYS A 267 -5.91 -3.41 22.96
CA LYS A 267 -4.87 -3.54 23.98
C LYS A 267 -5.01 -4.84 24.79
N GLY A 268 -3.90 -5.54 24.98
CA GLY A 268 -3.83 -6.83 25.66
C GLY A 268 -4.36 -7.99 24.82
N SER A 269 -4.52 -7.84 23.50
CA SER A 269 -5.07 -8.90 22.65
C SER A 269 -4.19 -10.15 22.66
N PRO A 270 -4.76 -11.34 22.95
CA PRO A 270 -4.02 -12.59 22.94
C PRO A 270 -3.69 -13.07 21.51
N LEU A 271 -4.15 -12.37 20.47
CA LEU A 271 -3.86 -12.68 19.07
C LEU A 271 -2.44 -12.25 18.65
N THR A 272 -1.86 -11.26 19.35
CA THR A 272 -0.61 -10.61 18.93
C THR A 272 0.59 -11.57 18.79
N PRO A 273 0.80 -12.58 19.67
CA PRO A 273 1.93 -13.50 19.50
C PRO A 273 1.79 -14.39 18.27
N ALA A 274 0.57 -14.85 17.97
CA ALA A 274 0.30 -15.67 16.78
C ALA A 274 0.54 -14.88 15.50
N PHE A 275 0.03 -13.64 15.43
CA PHE A 275 0.24 -12.77 14.27
C PHE A 275 1.71 -12.41 14.08
N GLN A 276 2.46 -12.10 15.15
CA GLN A 276 3.89 -11.83 15.06
C GLN A 276 4.66 -13.04 14.52
N ALA A 277 4.38 -14.24 15.07
CA ALA A 277 4.98 -15.47 14.60
C ALA A 277 4.66 -15.73 13.12
N ALA A 278 3.42 -15.46 12.70
CA ALA A 278 3.00 -15.62 11.31
C ALA A 278 3.73 -14.67 10.35
N VAL A 279 3.84 -13.38 10.68
CA VAL A 279 4.61 -12.43 9.86
C VAL A 279 6.07 -12.89 9.75
N ASN A 280 6.68 -13.30 10.87
CA ASN A 280 8.05 -13.81 10.86
C ASN A 280 8.20 -15.12 10.06
N GLN A 281 7.17 -15.96 10.00
CA GLN A 281 7.17 -17.15 9.14
C GLN A 281 7.12 -16.78 7.65
N LEU A 282 6.28 -15.82 7.26
CA LEU A 282 6.24 -15.30 5.89
C LEU A 282 7.59 -14.72 5.45
N LYS A 283 8.37 -14.16 6.38
CA LYS A 283 9.74 -13.71 6.11
C LYS A 283 10.68 -14.89 5.85
N LYS A 284 10.59 -15.95 6.65
CA LYS A 284 11.43 -17.15 6.51
C LYS A 284 11.19 -17.91 5.21
N ASP A 285 9.94 -17.98 4.74
CA ASP A 285 9.58 -18.70 3.51
C ASP A 285 9.61 -17.81 2.23
N GLY A 286 10.05 -16.55 2.38
CA GLY A 286 10.18 -15.58 1.30
C GLY A 286 8.86 -15.02 0.77
N THR A 287 7.70 -15.40 1.33
CA THR A 287 6.40 -14.84 0.93
C THR A 287 6.34 -13.34 1.17
N TYR A 288 6.88 -12.89 2.30
CA TYR A 288 6.98 -11.48 2.66
C TYR A 288 7.64 -10.65 1.56
N ASP A 289 8.80 -11.09 1.06
CA ASP A 289 9.55 -10.38 0.03
C ASP A 289 8.83 -10.39 -1.31
N ARG A 290 8.12 -11.49 -1.64
CA ARG A 290 7.28 -11.56 -2.84
C ARG A 290 6.11 -10.58 -2.78
N ILE A 291 5.47 -10.42 -1.62
CA ILE A 291 4.40 -9.41 -1.42
C ILE A 291 4.98 -8.01 -1.63
N LEU A 292 6.10 -7.66 -0.98
CA LEU A 292 6.71 -6.35 -1.15
C LEU A 292 7.14 -6.08 -2.60
N THR A 293 7.69 -7.08 -3.27
CA THR A 293 8.13 -6.97 -4.68
C THR A 293 6.94 -6.76 -5.60
N LYS A 294 5.84 -7.51 -5.42
CA LYS A 294 4.60 -7.35 -6.18
C LYS A 294 4.11 -5.90 -6.15
N TRP A 295 4.19 -5.26 -4.98
CA TRP A 295 3.70 -3.90 -4.78
C TRP A 295 4.75 -2.79 -4.93
N GLY A 296 6.00 -3.13 -5.24
CA GLY A 296 7.09 -2.17 -5.39
C GLY A 296 7.48 -1.46 -4.07
N THR A 297 7.24 -2.10 -2.93
CA THR A 297 7.46 -1.53 -1.58
C THR A 297 8.60 -2.19 -0.83
N THR A 298 9.62 -2.70 -1.53
CA THR A 298 10.76 -3.42 -0.91
C THR A 298 11.57 -2.54 0.03
N GLU A 299 11.65 -1.23 -0.22
CA GLU A 299 12.28 -0.25 0.70
C GLU A 299 11.56 -0.15 2.06
N SER A 300 10.36 -0.70 2.20
CA SER A 300 9.58 -0.75 3.43
C SER A 300 9.71 -2.05 4.22
N ALA A 301 10.62 -2.94 3.81
CA ALA A 301 10.88 -4.18 4.54
C ALA A 301 11.35 -3.91 5.98
N ILE A 302 10.79 -4.66 6.93
CA ILE A 302 11.32 -4.74 8.31
C ILE A 302 12.20 -5.98 8.46
N GLU A 303 13.17 -5.96 9.36
CA GLU A 303 14.01 -7.13 9.65
C GLU A 303 13.22 -8.21 10.41
N THR A 304 12.44 -7.81 11.41
CA THR A 304 11.61 -8.70 12.23
C THR A 304 10.32 -8.02 12.63
N SER A 305 9.23 -8.80 12.71
CA SER A 305 7.96 -8.34 13.24
C SER A 305 8.05 -8.19 14.77
N GLN A 306 7.57 -7.07 15.29
CA GLN A 306 7.57 -6.73 16.70
C GLN A 306 6.15 -6.49 17.20
N ILE A 307 5.89 -6.84 18.46
CA ILE A 307 4.63 -6.52 19.13
C ILE A 307 4.78 -5.16 19.80
N SER A 308 3.97 -4.20 19.36
CA SER A 308 3.87 -2.85 19.92
C SER A 308 5.24 -2.21 20.23
N PRO A 309 6.21 -2.17 19.28
CA PRO A 309 7.51 -1.55 19.53
C PRO A 309 7.36 -0.06 19.87
N PRO A 310 8.31 0.54 20.61
CA PRO A 310 8.37 1.99 20.78
C PRO A 310 8.26 2.71 19.44
N GLU A 311 7.59 3.87 19.43
CA GLU A 311 7.54 4.67 18.21
C GLU A 311 8.96 5.00 17.72
N LEU A 312 9.19 4.80 16.42
CA LEU A 312 10.44 5.24 15.80
C LEU A 312 10.51 6.75 15.88
N LYS A 313 11.41 7.23 16.75
CA LYS A 313 11.81 8.62 16.76
C LYS A 313 12.72 8.80 15.56
N GLY A 314 12.31 9.65 14.63
CA GLY A 314 13.22 10.15 13.59
C GLY A 314 14.43 10.83 14.23
N PRO A 315 15.48 11.20 13.47
CA PRO A 315 16.53 12.04 14.02
C PRO A 315 15.86 13.25 14.69
N GLU A 316 16.19 13.52 15.96
CA GLU A 316 15.72 14.73 16.62
C GLU A 316 16.06 15.93 15.72
N PRO A 317 15.15 16.88 15.51
CA PRO A 317 15.49 18.10 14.80
C PRO A 317 16.67 18.74 15.53
N LYS A 318 17.81 18.85 14.85
CA LYS A 318 18.96 19.62 15.32
C LYS A 318 18.62 21.10 15.37
#